data_AF-A0A345ZRC4-F1
#
_entry.id   AF-A0A345ZRC4-F1
#
_cell.length_a   1.000
_cell.length_b   1.000
_cell.length_c   1.000
_cell.angle_alpha   90.00
_cell.angle_beta   90.00
_cell.angle_gamma   90.00
#
_symmetry.space_group_name_H-M   'P 1'
#
loop_
_entity.id
_entity.type
_entity.pdbx_description
1 polymer ?
#
loop_
_entity_poly.entity_id
_entity_poly.type
_entity_poly.pdbx_seq_one_letter_code
_entity_poly.pdbx_strand_id
1 'polypeptide(L)'
;MKHPSTRSLFDYWTERRGDRPAPARFDIDPAEIRHALGDTFMLAADFVDQLRFRLAGTRVCALFCREIKGEAFIELWDEASRKAVEELAHAVTGENEGFVAGLIGRGEDGREVGLEMLLLPLSHVGHGRIRALGVLAPFEPPYWLGETPVIALELATLRHVGAGADSLITPHFKHAPESARIRHGFVVYSGGRAPGERG
;
A
#
# COMPACT_ATOMS: atom_id res chain seq x y z
N MET A 1 6.54 4.56 -5.10
CA MET A 1 6.53 3.12 -5.42
C MET A 1 7.94 2.61 -5.31
N LYS A 2 8.26 1.96 -4.20
CA LYS A 2 9.59 1.42 -3.93
C LYS A 2 9.63 -0.09 -4.16
N HIS A 3 8.53 -0.80 -3.92
CA HIS A 3 8.47 -2.26 -4.03
C HIS A 3 8.30 -2.72 -5.50
N PRO A 4 9.01 -3.78 -5.95
CA PRO A 4 8.89 -4.31 -7.30
C PRO A 4 7.47 -4.76 -7.66
N SER A 5 6.77 -5.47 -6.77
CA SER A 5 5.39 -5.94 -7.01
C SER A 5 4.43 -4.76 -7.22
N THR A 6 4.58 -3.68 -6.44
CA THR A 6 3.79 -2.44 -6.58
C THR A 6 3.98 -1.84 -7.97
N ARG A 7 5.23 -1.68 -8.41
CA ARG A 7 5.54 -1.11 -9.73
C ARG A 7 5.00 -1.99 -10.85
N SER A 8 5.27 -3.29 -10.78
CA SER A 8 4.81 -4.25 -11.78
C SER A 8 3.29 -4.28 -11.92
N LEU A 9 2.56 -4.23 -10.80
CA LEU A 9 1.09 -4.24 -10.86
C LEU A 9 0.53 -2.91 -11.34
N PHE A 10 1.15 -1.79 -10.99
CA PHE A 10 0.75 -0.48 -11.46
C PHE A 10 0.97 -0.31 -12.97
N ASP A 11 2.13 -0.72 -13.48
CA ASP A 11 2.45 -0.67 -14.91
C ASP A 11 1.46 -1.53 -15.70
N TYR A 12 1.22 -2.75 -15.23
CA TYR A 12 0.21 -3.65 -15.80
C TYR A 12 -1.19 -3.04 -15.82
N TRP A 13 -1.64 -2.50 -14.69
CA TRP A 13 -2.95 -1.86 -14.58
C TRP A 13 -3.08 -0.65 -15.50
N THR A 14 -2.01 0.14 -15.61
CA THR A 14 -1.95 1.30 -16.51
C THR A 14 -2.04 0.89 -17.97
N GLU A 15 -1.38 -0.21 -18.36
CA GLU A 15 -1.50 -0.76 -19.70
C GLU A 15 -2.93 -1.25 -19.99
N ARG A 16 -3.52 -2.01 -19.06
CA ARG A 16 -4.88 -2.58 -19.23
C ARG A 16 -5.96 -1.50 -19.29
N ARG A 17 -5.84 -0.41 -18.53
CA ARG A 17 -6.87 0.65 -18.54
C ARG A 17 -6.86 1.44 -19.85
N GLY A 18 -5.70 1.62 -20.48
CA GLY A 18 -5.55 2.51 -21.64
C GLY A 18 -6.02 3.93 -21.29
N ASP A 19 -6.93 4.48 -22.09
CA ASP A 19 -7.50 5.82 -21.87
C ASP A 19 -8.68 5.84 -20.88
N ARG A 20 -9.10 4.67 -20.36
CA ARG A 20 -10.22 4.57 -19.41
C ARG A 20 -9.77 4.94 -18.00
N PRO A 21 -10.67 5.42 -17.13
CA PRO A 21 -10.36 5.69 -15.73
C PRO A 21 -9.80 4.47 -14.99
N ALA A 22 -10.40 3.30 -15.21
CA ALA A 22 -10.00 2.02 -14.63
C ALA A 22 -10.30 0.85 -15.59
N PRO A 23 -9.47 -0.21 -15.60
CA PRO A 23 -9.75 -1.43 -16.34
C PRO A 23 -10.87 -2.22 -15.64
N ALA A 24 -11.60 -3.02 -16.41
CA ALA A 24 -12.60 -3.92 -15.85
C ALA A 24 -11.92 -5.13 -15.21
N ARG A 25 -12.59 -5.84 -14.30
CA ARG A 25 -12.03 -7.07 -13.71
C ARG A 25 -11.70 -8.13 -14.78
N PHE A 26 -12.47 -8.22 -15.86
CA PHE A 26 -12.22 -9.17 -16.95
C PHE A 26 -10.96 -8.85 -17.77
N ASP A 27 -10.46 -7.61 -17.70
CA ASP A 27 -9.21 -7.21 -18.38
C ASP A 27 -7.96 -7.71 -17.63
N ILE A 28 -8.13 -8.23 -16.40
CA ILE A 28 -7.02 -8.65 -15.53
C ILE A 28 -6.81 -10.15 -15.65
N ASP A 29 -5.72 -10.55 -16.32
CA ASP A 29 -5.23 -11.92 -16.37
C ASP A 29 -4.19 -12.17 -15.25
N PRO A 30 -4.48 -13.04 -14.26
CA PRO A 30 -3.53 -13.39 -13.21
C PRO A 30 -2.19 -13.93 -13.73
N ALA A 31 -2.16 -14.59 -14.90
CA ALA A 31 -0.94 -15.19 -15.44
C ALA A 31 0.10 -14.13 -15.86
N GLU A 32 -0.36 -12.96 -16.32
CA GLU A 32 0.49 -11.85 -16.72
C GLU A 32 1.15 -11.17 -15.50
N ILE A 33 0.53 -11.23 -14.32
CA ILE A 33 1.04 -10.67 -13.07
C ILE A 33 1.63 -11.71 -12.11
N ARG A 34 1.98 -12.91 -12.60
CA ARG A 34 2.40 -14.06 -11.78
C ARG A 34 3.46 -13.76 -10.72
N HIS A 35 4.39 -12.84 -11.01
CA HIS A 35 5.48 -12.46 -10.12
C HIS A 35 5.04 -11.62 -8.92
N ALA A 36 3.91 -10.91 -9.05
CA ALA A 36 3.32 -10.09 -7.99
C ALA A 36 2.15 -10.80 -7.27
N LEU A 37 1.68 -11.95 -7.78
CA LEU A 37 0.48 -12.63 -7.25
C LEU A 37 0.57 -12.96 -5.75
N GLY A 38 1.77 -13.31 -5.25
CA GLY A 38 1.97 -13.60 -3.83
C GLY A 38 1.63 -12.42 -2.92
N ASP A 39 1.86 -11.19 -3.41
CA ASP A 39 1.62 -9.94 -2.69
C ASP A 39 0.27 -9.27 -3.09
N THR A 40 -0.46 -9.85 -4.03
CA THR A 40 -1.66 -9.24 -4.63
C THR A 40 -2.92 -9.61 -3.85
N PHE A 41 -3.86 -8.67 -3.74
CA PHE A 41 -5.20 -8.93 -3.24
C PHE A 41 -6.27 -8.27 -4.11
N MET A 42 -7.50 -8.75 -4.01
CA MET A 42 -8.66 -8.15 -4.68
C MET A 42 -9.76 -7.86 -3.66
N LEU A 43 -10.33 -6.67 -3.73
CA LEU A 43 -11.45 -6.26 -2.88
C LEU A 43 -12.75 -6.27 -3.65
N ALA A 44 -13.81 -6.72 -2.98
CA ALA A 44 -15.17 -6.70 -3.49
C ALA A 44 -16.09 -5.94 -2.54
N ALA A 45 -17.02 -5.16 -3.07
CA ALA A 45 -18.10 -4.59 -2.29
C ALA A 45 -19.11 -5.68 -1.90
N ASP A 46 -19.50 -5.69 -0.63
CA ASP A 46 -20.58 -6.53 -0.14
C ASP A 46 -21.97 -5.91 -0.41
N PHE A 47 -23.03 -6.32 0.29
CA PHE A 47 -24.39 -5.81 0.05
C PHE A 47 -24.66 -4.45 0.71
N VAL A 48 -23.76 -4.00 1.59
CA VAL A 48 -23.82 -2.70 2.27
C VAL A 48 -22.64 -1.81 1.84
N ASP A 49 -22.10 -2.07 0.65
CA ASP A 49 -20.96 -1.38 0.03
C ASP A 49 -19.65 -1.40 0.86
N GLN A 50 -19.52 -2.33 1.80
CA GLN A 50 -18.26 -2.51 2.53
C GLN A 50 -17.28 -3.35 1.70
N LEU A 51 -16.02 -2.89 1.60
CA LEU A 51 -14.98 -3.63 0.90
C LEU A 51 -14.51 -4.84 1.73
N ARG A 52 -14.52 -6.00 1.08
CA ARG A 52 -14.03 -7.27 1.64
C ARG A 52 -13.01 -7.93 0.73
N PHE A 53 -12.06 -8.65 1.32
CA PHE A 53 -11.10 -9.45 0.57
C PHE A 53 -11.79 -10.59 -0.16
N ARG A 54 -11.73 -10.58 -1.50
CA ARG A 54 -12.22 -11.70 -2.32
C ARG A 54 -11.12 -12.72 -2.62
N LEU A 55 -9.89 -12.24 -2.66
CA LEU A 55 -8.66 -12.98 -2.90
C LEU A 55 -7.53 -12.26 -2.17
N ALA A 56 -6.60 -13.03 -1.60
CA ALA A 56 -5.33 -12.54 -1.08
C ALA A 56 -4.24 -13.55 -1.46
N GLY A 57 -3.10 -13.03 -1.90
CA GLY A 57 -1.93 -13.81 -2.23
C GLY A 57 -1.33 -14.48 -0.99
N THR A 58 -0.52 -15.51 -1.21
CA THR A 58 0.03 -16.33 -0.11
C THR A 58 0.96 -15.53 0.82
N ARG A 59 1.72 -14.56 0.30
CA ARG A 59 2.58 -13.69 1.12
C ARG A 59 1.77 -12.67 1.90
N VAL A 60 0.65 -12.20 1.34
CA VAL A 60 -0.31 -11.36 2.07
C VAL A 60 -0.89 -12.15 3.25
N CYS A 61 -1.40 -13.36 3.02
CA CYS A 61 -1.91 -14.22 4.10
C CYS A 61 -0.84 -14.54 5.15
N ALA A 62 0.43 -14.72 4.73
CA ALA A 62 1.54 -14.98 5.63
C ALA A 62 1.85 -13.79 6.57
N LEU A 63 1.57 -12.54 6.17
CA LEU A 63 1.70 -11.38 7.07
C LEU A 63 0.75 -11.48 8.26
N PHE A 64 -0.45 -12.04 8.05
CA PHE A 64 -1.48 -12.16 9.09
C PHE A 64 -1.52 -13.55 9.73
N CYS A 65 -0.62 -14.46 9.33
CA CYS A 65 -0.60 -15.88 9.71
C CYS A 65 -1.94 -16.62 9.54
N ARG A 66 -2.81 -16.15 8.63
CA ARG A 66 -4.13 -16.74 8.37
C ARG A 66 -4.67 -16.35 7.00
N GLU A 67 -5.66 -17.09 6.52
CA GLU A 67 -6.40 -16.68 5.32
C GLU A 67 -7.30 -15.48 5.65
N ILE A 68 -7.12 -14.37 4.94
CA ILE A 68 -7.88 -13.12 5.19
C ILE A 68 -9.10 -12.96 4.26
N LYS A 69 -9.40 -13.97 3.46
CA LYS A 69 -10.51 -13.95 2.49
C LYS A 69 -11.85 -13.84 3.22
N GLY A 70 -12.69 -12.91 2.77
CA GLY A 70 -14.02 -12.62 3.31
C GLY A 70 -14.02 -11.55 4.39
N GLU A 71 -12.84 -11.22 4.94
CA GLU A 71 -12.73 -10.17 5.96
C GLU A 71 -12.92 -8.79 5.36
N ALA A 72 -13.43 -7.89 6.19
CA ALA A 72 -13.58 -6.49 5.81
C ALA A 72 -12.21 -5.82 5.79
N PHE A 73 -11.98 -5.02 4.74
CA PHE A 73 -10.72 -4.31 4.54
C PHE A 73 -10.36 -3.42 5.74
N ILE A 74 -11.36 -2.80 6.36
CA ILE A 74 -11.21 -1.88 7.49
C ILE A 74 -10.74 -2.57 8.78
N GLU A 75 -11.01 -3.87 8.95
CA GLU A 75 -10.67 -4.61 10.17
C GLU A 75 -9.18 -4.89 10.33
N LEU A 76 -8.39 -4.70 9.26
CA LEU A 76 -6.93 -4.84 9.34
C LEU A 76 -6.24 -3.61 9.93
N TRP A 77 -6.96 -2.52 10.15
CA TRP A 77 -6.39 -1.21 10.49
C TRP A 77 -6.58 -0.86 11.95
N ASP A 78 -5.60 -0.16 12.52
CA ASP A 78 -5.74 0.42 13.84
C ASP A 78 -6.80 1.53 13.87
N GLU A 79 -7.33 1.81 15.06
CA GLU A 79 -8.44 2.76 15.23
C GLU A 79 -8.10 4.16 14.71
N ALA A 80 -6.84 4.58 14.86
CA ALA A 80 -6.38 5.89 14.40
C ALA A 80 -6.39 6.02 12.87
N SER A 81 -6.18 4.91 12.13
CA SER A 81 -6.14 4.91 10.67
C SER A 81 -7.50 4.69 10.02
N ARG A 82 -8.48 4.12 10.73
CA ARG A 82 -9.77 3.68 10.16
C ARG A 82 -10.46 4.76 9.32
N LYS A 83 -10.63 5.96 9.86
CA LYS A 83 -11.31 7.05 9.13
C LYS A 83 -10.60 7.39 7.81
N ALA A 84 -9.28 7.52 7.83
CA ALA A 84 -8.50 7.83 6.63
C ALA A 84 -8.56 6.69 5.59
N VAL A 85 -8.62 5.45 6.06
CA VAL A 85 -8.74 4.26 5.22
C VAL A 85 -10.13 4.14 4.60
N GLU A 86 -11.19 4.52 5.32
CA GLU A 86 -12.55 4.60 4.79
C GLU A 86 -12.66 5.65 3.67
N GLU A 87 -12.07 6.83 3.88
CA GLU A 87 -11.99 7.90 2.87
C GLU A 87 -11.21 7.41 1.63
N LEU A 88 -10.08 6.73 1.83
CA LEU A 88 -9.28 6.13 0.76
C LEU A 88 -10.09 5.07 -0.01
N ALA A 89 -10.79 4.18 0.69
CA ALA A 89 -11.63 3.16 0.07
C ALA A 89 -12.77 3.78 -0.75
N HIS A 90 -13.36 4.87 -0.26
CA HIS A 90 -14.37 5.62 -1.00
C HIS A 90 -13.79 6.26 -2.26
N ALA A 91 -12.65 6.94 -2.18
CA ALA A 91 -11.99 7.56 -3.33
C ALA A 91 -11.59 6.53 -4.41
N VAL A 92 -11.07 5.37 -4.02
CA VAL A 92 -10.76 4.29 -4.97
C VAL A 92 -12.02 3.85 -5.71
N THR A 93 -13.11 3.59 -4.99
CA THR A 93 -14.29 2.96 -5.60
C THR A 93 -15.24 3.94 -6.28
N GLY A 94 -15.39 5.16 -5.76
CA GLY A 94 -16.28 6.19 -6.27
C GLY A 94 -15.64 7.09 -7.31
N GLU A 95 -14.36 7.42 -7.15
CA GLU A 95 -13.66 8.42 -7.97
C GLU A 95 -12.66 7.79 -8.96
N ASN A 96 -12.48 6.47 -8.91
CA ASN A 96 -11.48 5.73 -9.71
C ASN A 96 -10.06 6.26 -9.52
N GLU A 97 -9.71 6.60 -8.28
CA GLU A 97 -8.37 7.05 -7.93
C GLU A 97 -7.51 5.89 -7.42
N GLY A 98 -6.26 5.83 -7.88
CA GLY A 98 -5.26 4.89 -7.37
C GLY A 98 -4.46 5.51 -6.22
N PHE A 99 -3.98 4.67 -5.30
CA PHE A 99 -3.17 5.11 -4.17
C PHE A 99 -1.96 4.22 -3.94
N VAL A 100 -0.86 4.83 -3.51
CA VAL A 100 0.28 4.16 -2.90
C VAL A 100 0.42 4.67 -1.48
N ALA A 101 0.45 3.77 -0.53
CA ALA A 101 0.59 4.07 0.89
C ALA A 101 1.82 3.37 1.48
N GLY A 102 2.51 4.07 2.38
CA GLY A 102 3.48 3.45 3.28
C GLY A 102 2.78 3.14 4.60
N LEU A 103 2.94 1.91 5.09
CA LEU A 103 2.27 1.42 6.30
C LEU A 103 3.28 0.91 7.32
N ILE A 104 2.84 0.85 8.58
CA ILE A 104 3.52 0.11 9.64
C ILE A 104 2.60 -1.05 10.04
N GLY A 105 3.07 -2.28 9.91
CA GLY A 105 2.40 -3.46 10.44
C GLY A 105 2.91 -3.75 11.85
N ARG A 106 2.01 -3.82 12.83
CA ARG A 106 2.34 -4.20 14.22
C ARG A 106 2.06 -5.69 14.42
N GLY A 107 3.10 -6.43 14.78
CA GLY A 107 3.04 -7.83 15.17
C GLY A 107 2.45 -8.01 16.57
N GLU A 108 1.89 -9.20 16.83
CA GLU A 108 1.33 -9.56 18.14
C GLU A 108 2.34 -9.43 19.30
N ASP A 109 3.63 -9.67 19.03
CA ASP A 109 4.72 -9.55 20.00
C ASP A 109 5.33 -8.13 20.09
N GLY A 110 4.72 -7.16 19.43
CA GLY A 110 5.16 -5.76 19.41
C GLY A 110 6.24 -5.44 18.38
N ARG A 111 6.72 -6.40 17.58
CA ARG A 111 7.62 -6.11 16.45
C ARG A 111 6.88 -5.34 15.36
N GLU A 112 7.58 -4.46 14.67
CA GLU A 112 7.01 -3.69 13.56
C GLU A 112 7.65 -4.07 12.22
N VAL A 113 6.87 -3.96 11.15
CA VAL A 113 7.33 -4.14 9.77
C VAL A 113 6.86 -2.97 8.89
N GLY A 114 7.78 -2.39 8.13
CA GLY A 114 7.46 -1.39 7.13
C GLY A 114 6.89 -2.04 5.87
N LEU A 115 5.72 -1.60 5.43
CA LEU A 115 5.00 -2.14 4.29
C LEU A 115 4.73 -1.05 3.24
N GLU A 116 4.62 -1.44 1.98
CA GLU A 116 4.03 -0.65 0.91
C GLU A 116 2.71 -1.29 0.48
N MET A 117 1.66 -0.47 0.39
CA MET A 117 0.38 -0.86 -0.19
C MET A 117 0.13 -0.08 -1.48
N LEU A 118 -0.29 -0.78 -2.51
CA LEU A 118 -0.90 -0.22 -3.70
C LEU A 118 -2.39 -0.58 -3.67
N LEU A 119 -3.26 0.39 -3.95
CA LEU A 119 -4.67 0.12 -4.15
C LEU A 119 -5.13 0.83 -5.42
N LEU A 120 -5.67 0.05 -6.36
CA LEU A 120 -6.06 0.51 -7.68
C LEU A 120 -7.52 0.14 -7.95
N PRO A 121 -8.28 1.06 -8.56
CA PRO A 121 -9.67 0.82 -8.87
C PRO A 121 -9.83 -0.17 -10.02
N LEU A 122 -10.92 -0.93 -9.98
CA LEU A 122 -11.39 -1.70 -11.11
C LEU A 122 -12.79 -1.22 -11.46
N SER A 123 -13.02 -0.94 -12.74
CA SER A 123 -14.36 -0.59 -13.20
C SER A 123 -15.29 -1.78 -13.03
N HIS A 124 -16.49 -1.48 -12.54
CA HIS A 124 -17.55 -2.47 -12.40
C HIS A 124 -18.73 -2.05 -13.28
N VAL A 125 -19.17 -2.95 -14.15
CA VAL A 125 -20.40 -2.79 -14.94
C VAL A 125 -21.34 -3.92 -14.52
N GLY A 126 -22.57 -3.59 -14.15
CA GLY A 126 -23.57 -4.58 -13.67
C GLY A 126 -23.23 -5.19 -12.31
N HIS A 127 -23.47 -6.50 -12.14
CA HIS A 127 -23.31 -7.21 -10.86
C HIS A 127 -21.87 -7.56 -10.47
N GLY A 128 -20.86 -7.09 -11.21
CA GLY A 128 -19.47 -7.29 -10.84
C GLY A 128 -19.23 -6.72 -9.44
N ARG A 129 -18.79 -7.55 -8.50
CA ARG A 129 -18.56 -7.14 -7.08
C ARG A 129 -17.14 -6.67 -6.83
N ILE A 130 -16.17 -7.10 -7.63
CA ILE A 130 -14.78 -6.67 -7.48
C ILE A 130 -14.68 -5.18 -7.80
N ARG A 131 -14.09 -4.41 -6.89
CA ARG A 131 -13.96 -2.95 -6.97
C ARG A 131 -12.51 -2.48 -7.02
N ALA A 132 -11.59 -3.26 -6.46
CA ALA A 132 -10.20 -2.86 -6.39
C ALA A 132 -9.24 -4.05 -6.48
N LEU A 133 -8.05 -3.74 -6.95
CA LEU A 133 -6.89 -4.60 -7.06
C LEU A 133 -5.75 -3.93 -6.28
N GLY A 134 -5.01 -4.69 -5.49
CA GLY A 134 -3.95 -4.10 -4.68
C GLY A 134 -2.75 -5.01 -4.48
N VAL A 135 -1.67 -4.40 -3.98
CA VAL A 135 -0.47 -5.07 -3.46
C VAL A 135 -0.35 -4.71 -1.99
N LEU A 136 0.01 -5.67 -1.16
CA LEU A 136 0.52 -5.43 0.19
C LEU A 136 1.81 -6.21 0.37
N ALA A 137 2.93 -5.50 0.51
CA ALA A 137 4.23 -6.14 0.61
C ALA A 137 5.16 -5.43 1.60
N PRO A 138 5.99 -6.16 2.35
CA PRO A 138 7.04 -5.55 3.16
C PRO A 138 8.15 -4.99 2.27
N PHE A 139 8.78 -3.89 2.67
CA PHE A 139 9.96 -3.37 1.96
C PHE A 139 11.11 -4.38 1.98
N GLU A 140 11.26 -5.07 3.11
CA GLU A 140 12.18 -6.19 3.33
C GLU A 140 11.42 -7.31 4.03
N PRO A 141 11.39 -8.55 3.51
CA PRO A 141 10.68 -9.65 4.16
C PRO A 141 11.20 -9.86 5.58
N PRO A 142 10.34 -9.75 6.62
CA PRO A 142 10.79 -9.98 7.98
C PRO A 142 11.15 -11.46 8.15
N TYR A 143 12.18 -11.75 8.95
CA TYR A 143 12.60 -13.14 9.23
C TYR A 143 11.51 -14.00 9.90
N TRP A 144 10.52 -13.34 10.50
CA TRP A 144 9.39 -13.96 11.23
C TRP A 144 8.10 -14.04 10.40
N LEU A 145 8.15 -13.75 9.09
CA LEU A 145 6.97 -13.82 8.22
C LEU A 145 6.31 -15.21 8.28
N GLY A 146 5.03 -15.26 8.64
CA GLY A 146 4.29 -16.51 8.81
C GLY A 146 4.42 -17.18 10.18
N GLU A 147 5.25 -16.64 11.08
CA GLU A 147 5.38 -17.13 12.47
C GLU A 147 4.61 -16.25 13.45
N THR A 148 4.71 -14.93 13.30
CA THR A 148 4.02 -13.95 14.16
C THR A 148 3.06 -13.11 13.34
N PRO A 149 1.76 -13.06 13.68
CA PRO A 149 0.79 -12.32 12.90
C PRO A 149 0.97 -10.82 13.09
N VAL A 150 0.89 -10.07 12.00
CA VAL A 150 0.53 -8.65 12.02
C VAL A 150 -0.93 -8.55 12.48
N ILE A 151 -1.17 -7.86 13.58
CA ILE A 151 -2.50 -7.71 14.20
C ILE A 151 -3.17 -6.38 13.86
N ALA A 152 -2.38 -5.39 13.42
CA ALA A 152 -2.90 -4.09 12.99
C ALA A 152 -1.98 -3.43 11.97
N LEU A 153 -2.57 -2.70 11.03
CA LEU A 153 -1.92 -1.81 10.09
C LEU A 153 -2.15 -0.35 10.50
N GLU A 154 -1.08 0.42 10.51
CA GLU A 154 -1.10 1.87 10.68
C GLU A 154 -0.77 2.53 9.33
N LEU A 155 -1.59 3.52 8.94
CA LEU A 155 -1.35 4.31 7.73
C LEU A 155 -0.33 5.42 8.03
N ALA A 156 0.88 5.30 7.49
CA ALA A 156 1.95 6.28 7.74
C ALA A 156 2.02 7.38 6.67
N THR A 157 1.93 7.00 5.38
CA THR A 157 1.98 7.95 4.26
C THR A 157 0.98 7.55 3.18
N LEU A 158 0.48 8.52 2.43
CA LEU A 158 -0.47 8.31 1.34
C LEU A 158 -0.10 9.17 0.13
N ARG A 159 -0.24 8.63 -1.09
CA ARG A 159 -0.02 9.35 -2.34
C ARG A 159 -0.96 8.87 -3.42
N HIS A 160 -1.57 9.80 -4.16
CA HIS A 160 -2.39 9.47 -5.32
C HIS A 160 -1.53 9.00 -6.49
N VAL A 161 -2.07 8.09 -7.30
CA VAL A 161 -1.45 7.60 -8.53
C VAL A 161 -2.53 7.42 -9.60
N GLY A 162 -2.34 8.01 -10.79
CA GLY A 162 -3.36 7.97 -11.85
C GLY A 162 -3.26 9.12 -12.85
N ALA A 163 -4.22 9.19 -13.78
CA ALA A 163 -4.19 10.11 -14.93
C ALA A 163 -4.31 11.62 -14.60
N GLY A 164 -4.48 12.00 -13.33
CA GLY A 164 -4.72 13.39 -12.96
C GLY A 164 -4.12 13.89 -11.64
N ALA A 165 -3.32 13.09 -10.92
CA ALA A 165 -2.83 13.52 -9.60
C ALA A 165 -1.45 12.96 -9.27
N ASP A 166 -0.40 13.72 -9.56
CA ASP A 166 0.84 13.69 -8.78
C ASP A 166 0.69 14.70 -7.62
N SER A 167 -0.32 14.48 -6.78
CA SER A 167 -0.52 15.25 -5.55
C SER A 167 -0.18 14.39 -4.34
N LEU A 168 0.78 14.85 -3.55
CA LEU A 168 1.06 14.32 -2.22
C LEU A 168 -0.02 14.83 -1.27
N ILE A 169 -0.90 13.95 -0.80
CA ILE A 169 -1.66 14.26 0.42
C ILE A 169 -0.81 13.79 1.58
N THR A 170 -0.31 14.74 2.37
CA THR A 170 0.31 14.43 3.67
C THR A 170 -0.82 14.43 4.71
N PRO A 171 -1.37 13.27 5.10
CA PRO A 171 -2.29 13.24 6.23
C PRO A 171 -1.59 13.79 7.47
N HIS A 172 -2.21 14.76 8.14
CA HIS A 172 -1.76 15.29 9.42
C HIS A 172 -2.06 14.28 10.52
N PHE A 173 -1.19 13.28 10.69
CA PHE A 173 -1.26 12.37 11.83
C PHE A 173 -0.52 12.98 13.02
N LYS A 174 -1.24 13.18 14.12
CA LYS A 174 -0.61 13.37 15.43
C LYS A 174 -0.28 11.98 15.96
N HIS A 175 0.94 11.51 15.76
CA HIS A 175 1.69 10.73 16.76
C HIS A 175 3.10 10.44 16.25
N ALA A 176 4.10 11.03 16.92
CA ALA A 176 5.46 10.52 16.91
C ALA A 176 5.63 9.69 18.20
N PRO A 177 5.98 8.40 18.12
CA PRO A 177 6.76 7.79 19.18
C PRO A 177 8.19 8.32 19.04
N GLU A 178 8.60 9.16 19.99
CA GLU A 178 9.99 9.55 20.18
C GLU A 178 10.78 8.33 20.64
N SER A 179 11.27 7.49 19.72
CA SER A 179 12.40 6.58 19.95
C SER A 179 12.75 5.71 18.72
N ALA A 180 13.29 6.32 17.67
CA ALA A 180 14.21 5.64 16.74
C ALA A 180 15.03 6.67 15.95
N ARG A 181 15.91 7.41 16.64
CA ARG A 181 16.99 8.14 15.96
C ARG A 181 18.00 7.14 15.43
N ILE A 182 17.78 6.62 14.23
CA ILE A 182 18.87 6.00 13.45
C ILE A 182 19.80 7.13 13.01
N ARG A 183 20.87 7.34 13.78
CA ARG A 183 21.98 8.21 13.43
C ARG A 183 22.80 7.55 12.32
N HIS A 184 22.48 7.81 11.06
CA HIS A 184 23.48 7.71 10.02
C HIS A 184 24.31 9.00 10.02
N GLY A 185 25.50 8.90 10.61
CA GLY A 185 26.47 9.97 10.65
C GLY A 185 26.96 10.30 9.25
N PHE A 186 26.74 11.55 8.83
CA PHE A 186 27.54 12.18 7.80
C PHE A 186 28.54 13.09 8.51
N VAL A 187 29.81 12.67 8.57
CA VAL A 187 30.92 13.50 9.03
C VAL A 187 31.43 14.28 7.82
N VAL A 188 31.11 15.57 7.76
CA VAL A 188 31.76 16.50 6.82
C VAL A 188 33.09 16.91 7.44
N TYR A 189 34.20 16.48 6.84
CA TYR A 189 35.53 16.99 7.18
C TYR A 189 35.69 18.41 6.60
N SER A 190 36.02 19.35 7.49
CA SER A 190 36.37 20.72 7.14
C SER A 190 37.66 20.76 6.31
N GLY A 191 37.52 21.05 5.01
CA GLY A 191 38.64 21.41 4.14
C GLY A 191 38.85 22.92 4.12
N GLY A 192 39.57 23.44 5.11
CA GLY A 192 40.00 24.84 5.12
C GLY A 192 41.03 25.12 4.02
N ARG A 193 40.76 26.09 3.15
CA ARG A 193 41.79 26.77 2.35
C ARG A 193 41.40 28.24 2.15
N ALA A 194 42.03 29.11 2.94
CA ALA A 194 42.01 30.55 2.69
C ALA A 194 42.83 30.85 1.41
N PRO A 195 42.34 31.68 0.48
CA PRO A 195 43.20 32.35 -0.48
C PRO A 195 43.77 33.61 0.16
N GLY A 196 45.10 33.67 0.25
CA GLY A 196 45.84 34.81 0.76
C GLY A 196 45.70 36.06 -0.12
N GLU A 197 45.73 37.20 0.57
CA GLU A 197 45.97 38.53 0.02
C GLU A 197 47.29 38.57 -0.77
N ARG A 198 47.24 39.12 -1.98
CA ARG A 198 48.35 39.83 -2.63
C ARG A 198 47.78 40.88 -3.58
N GLY A 199 48.25 42.12 -3.44
CA GLY A 199 48.04 43.20 -4.39
C GLY A 199 47.73 44.51 -3.68
#